data_AF-A0A5N5K8T6-F1
#
_entry.id   AF-A0A5N5K8T6-F1
#
_cell.length_a   1.000
_cell.length_b   1.000
_cell.length_c   1.000
_cell.angle_alpha   90.00
_cell.angle_beta   90.00
_cell.angle_gamma   90.00
#
_symmetry.space_group_name_H-M   'P 1'
#
loop_
_entity.id
_entity.type
_entity.pdbx_description
1 polymer ?
#
loop_
_entity_poly.entity_id
_entity_poly.type
_entity_poly.pdbx_seq_one_letter_code
_entity_poly.pdbx_strand_id
1 'polypeptide(L)'
;MLLYYIFSILFIHCKTPCSAARPAPTLTTTPATEAVAVKDSNYTWQNFGSFLNASKGSHVNGMSELKRYFHHFGYLPSQDLKNITDILDARLETAIVRYQAKLGLQITGELDFDTLNQIMAPRCGVPDDTMFHKLHASRHYKYFPEKPRWSRSIPMTLTYSFSKENLIDSLSLSDIKQVFKRAFEKWGSVIPVSFVETDDYVFADMKIGFYSGDHGDGEPFDGVLGVLAHSFSPESGRFHLDAKETWAVDFDVEKSNVAVDLESVAVHEIGHLLGLGHSSDEKAVMYPSLKPREQKLDLSVDDIQGVQALYGSNPNFTLGSSLESDISTNQAADLITTRFSQWWVTLIMALMLSFA
;
A
#
# COMPACT_ATOMS: atom_id res chain seq x y z
N MET A 1 -54.25 -20.13 -45.93
CA MET A 1 -53.72 -19.52 -47.17
C MET A 1 -53.09 -18.20 -46.74
N LEU A 2 -51.75 -18.14 -46.73
CA LEU A 2 -50.95 -16.96 -46.35
C LEU A 2 -51.26 -15.78 -47.27
N LEU A 3 -51.18 -14.55 -46.74
CA LEU A 3 -50.65 -13.40 -47.48
C LEU A 3 -50.15 -12.31 -46.53
N TYR A 4 -48.88 -11.96 -46.73
CA TYR A 4 -48.06 -10.96 -46.04
C TYR A 4 -48.53 -9.53 -46.33
N TYR A 5 -48.46 -8.65 -45.33
CA TYR A 5 -48.56 -7.19 -45.51
C TYR A 5 -47.18 -6.54 -45.37
N ILE A 6 -46.74 -5.90 -46.44
CA ILE A 6 -45.56 -5.02 -46.51
C ILE A 6 -46.06 -3.58 -46.33
N PHE A 7 -45.52 -2.84 -45.36
CA PHE A 7 -45.76 -1.40 -45.22
C PHE A 7 -44.55 -0.61 -45.72
N SER A 8 -44.79 0.20 -46.75
CA SER A 8 -43.85 1.18 -47.29
C SER A 8 -43.80 2.44 -46.41
N ILE A 9 -42.59 2.92 -46.10
CA ILE A 9 -42.39 4.18 -45.37
C ILE A 9 -42.07 5.30 -46.37
N LEU A 10 -42.87 6.37 -46.29
CA LEU A 10 -42.81 7.59 -47.10
C LEU A 10 -41.61 8.46 -46.68
N PHE A 11 -40.76 8.85 -47.63
CA PHE A 11 -39.72 9.86 -47.41
C PHE A 11 -40.34 11.27 -47.50
N ILE A 12 -40.30 12.03 -46.41
CA ILE A 12 -40.61 13.47 -46.42
C ILE A 12 -39.28 14.24 -46.35
N HIS A 13 -38.93 14.88 -47.48
CA HIS A 13 -37.89 15.89 -47.55
C HIS A 13 -38.39 17.19 -46.94
N CYS A 14 -37.80 17.63 -45.83
CA CYS A 14 -37.95 18.99 -45.33
C CYS A 14 -36.59 19.69 -45.41
N LYS A 15 -36.47 20.66 -46.34
CA LYS A 15 -35.32 21.56 -46.45
C LYS A 15 -35.39 22.60 -45.33
N THR A 16 -34.35 22.74 -44.53
CA THR A 16 -34.13 23.89 -43.66
C THR A 16 -33.15 24.90 -44.27
N PRO A 17 -33.27 26.19 -43.97
CA PRO A 17 -32.58 27.26 -44.67
C PRO A 17 -31.15 27.44 -44.18
N CYS A 18 -30.26 27.77 -45.12
CA CYS A 18 -28.90 28.21 -44.84
C CYS A 18 -28.95 29.57 -44.12
N SER A 19 -28.35 29.66 -42.93
CA SER A 19 -28.02 30.94 -42.29
C SER A 19 -26.57 30.92 -41.84
N ALA A 20 -25.92 32.06 -42.05
CA ALA A 20 -24.49 32.26 -42.07
C ALA A 20 -23.79 31.89 -40.76
N ALA A 21 -22.61 31.28 -40.91
CA ALA A 21 -21.70 30.90 -39.83
C ALA A 21 -21.34 32.09 -38.93
N ARG A 22 -21.58 31.94 -37.63
CA ARG A 22 -20.98 32.77 -36.59
C ARG A 22 -19.72 32.03 -36.11
N PRO A 23 -18.53 32.66 -36.09
CA PRO A 23 -17.33 31.98 -35.61
C PRO A 23 -17.49 31.65 -34.13
N ALA A 24 -17.32 30.37 -33.79
CA ALA A 24 -17.34 29.89 -32.42
C ALA A 24 -16.18 30.54 -31.63
N PRO A 25 -16.39 30.92 -30.35
CA PRO A 25 -15.30 31.30 -29.48
C PRO A 25 -14.39 30.08 -29.29
N THR A 26 -13.09 30.26 -29.51
CA THR A 26 -12.06 29.26 -29.24
C THR A 26 -12.07 28.94 -27.75
N LEU A 27 -12.80 27.89 -27.36
CA LEU A 27 -12.64 27.24 -26.07
C LEU A 27 -11.33 26.46 -26.14
N THR A 28 -10.28 27.06 -25.61
CA THR A 28 -9.06 26.37 -25.23
C THR A 28 -9.45 25.25 -24.28
N THR A 29 -9.48 24.03 -24.79
CA THR A 29 -9.68 22.82 -24.00
C THR A 29 -8.49 22.69 -23.06
N THR A 30 -8.65 23.16 -21.82
CA THR A 30 -7.74 22.77 -20.74
C THR A 30 -7.96 21.27 -20.52
N PRO A 31 -6.97 20.39 -20.72
CA PRO A 31 -7.13 18.99 -20.37
C PRO A 31 -7.32 18.91 -18.86
N ALA A 32 -8.35 18.18 -18.44
CA ALA A 32 -8.49 17.71 -17.07
C ALA A 32 -7.32 16.75 -16.76
N THR A 33 -6.21 17.33 -16.36
CA THR A 33 -5.06 16.64 -15.77
C THR A 33 -4.92 17.18 -14.36
N GLU A 34 -5.72 16.66 -13.44
CA GLU A 34 -5.38 16.66 -12.02
C GLU A 34 -5.20 15.19 -11.59
N ALA A 35 -4.30 14.49 -12.28
CA ALA A 35 -3.33 13.74 -11.51
C ALA A 35 -2.55 14.81 -10.75
N VAL A 36 -2.63 14.80 -9.42
CA VAL A 36 -1.84 15.67 -8.56
C VAL A 36 -0.38 15.33 -8.83
N ALA A 37 0.21 16.01 -9.80
CA ALA A 37 1.63 16.00 -10.06
C ALA A 37 2.25 16.77 -8.89
N VAL A 38 2.56 16.04 -7.82
CA VAL A 38 3.41 16.53 -6.74
C VAL A 38 4.72 16.90 -7.40
N LYS A 39 4.97 18.21 -7.49
CA LYS A 39 6.04 18.83 -8.27
C LYS A 39 7.34 18.92 -7.47
N ASP A 40 7.61 17.91 -6.64
CA ASP A 40 8.86 17.78 -5.92
C ASP A 40 9.60 16.58 -6.52
N SER A 41 10.66 16.86 -7.27
CA SER A 41 11.34 15.92 -8.15
C SER A 41 12.33 15.01 -7.42
N ASN A 42 12.11 14.68 -6.15
CA ASN A 42 13.14 14.10 -5.30
C ASN A 42 12.66 12.94 -4.40
N TYR A 43 11.57 12.28 -4.79
CA TYR A 43 11.06 11.11 -4.09
C TYR A 43 11.58 9.82 -4.71
N THR A 44 11.81 8.81 -3.88
CA THR A 44 12.36 7.53 -4.30
C THR A 44 11.43 6.82 -5.30
N TRP A 45 12.04 6.20 -6.33
CA TRP A 45 11.39 5.42 -7.39
C TRP A 45 10.42 6.13 -8.34
N GLN A 46 10.19 7.44 -8.24
CA GLN A 46 9.28 8.15 -9.17
C GLN A 46 9.67 8.03 -10.65
N ASN A 47 10.95 7.85 -10.93
CA ASN A 47 11.45 7.69 -12.30
C ASN A 47 10.97 6.38 -12.97
N PHE A 48 10.42 5.43 -12.20
CA PHE A 48 9.87 4.18 -12.74
C PHE A 48 8.61 4.40 -13.58
N GLY A 49 7.97 5.58 -13.52
CA GLY A 49 6.91 5.97 -14.45
C GLY A 49 7.33 5.91 -15.92
N SER A 50 8.64 6.00 -16.20
CA SER A 50 9.20 5.83 -17.55
C SER A 50 9.07 4.41 -18.11
N PHE A 51 8.73 3.41 -17.28
CA PHE A 51 8.58 2.02 -17.68
C PHE A 51 7.15 1.65 -18.10
N LEU A 52 6.24 2.63 -18.18
CA LEU A 52 4.83 2.38 -18.49
C LEU A 52 4.67 1.62 -19.81
N ASN A 53 3.94 0.51 -19.75
CA ASN A 53 3.70 -0.43 -20.84
C ASN A 53 4.96 -1.12 -21.38
N ALA A 54 6.07 -1.13 -20.63
CA ALA A 54 7.21 -1.96 -20.98
C ALA A 54 6.83 -3.44 -20.82
N SER A 55 7.09 -4.22 -21.87
CA SER A 55 6.84 -5.65 -21.95
C SER A 55 8.14 -6.43 -22.15
N LYS A 56 8.06 -7.76 -22.17
CA LYS A 56 9.20 -8.63 -22.43
C LYS A 56 9.96 -8.22 -23.70
N GLY A 57 11.28 -8.08 -23.57
CA GLY A 57 12.18 -7.68 -24.65
C GLY A 57 12.41 -6.16 -24.74
N SER A 58 11.62 -5.34 -24.05
CA SER A 58 11.86 -3.90 -23.96
C SER A 58 13.21 -3.60 -23.31
N HIS A 59 13.91 -2.60 -23.84
CA HIS A 59 15.13 -2.05 -23.25
C HIS A 59 14.86 -0.61 -22.82
N VAL A 60 14.83 -0.38 -21.51
CA VAL A 60 14.54 0.95 -20.94
C VAL A 60 15.58 1.28 -19.88
N ASN A 61 16.22 2.45 -20.01
CA ASN A 61 17.27 2.88 -19.08
C ASN A 61 16.72 2.93 -17.65
N GLY A 62 17.43 2.32 -16.70
CA GLY A 62 17.02 2.24 -15.29
C GLY A 62 16.25 0.97 -14.93
N MET A 63 15.93 0.10 -15.88
CA MET A 63 15.25 -1.18 -15.61
C MET A 63 16.08 -2.11 -14.70
N SER A 64 17.40 -1.95 -14.67
CA SER A 64 18.27 -2.59 -13.68
C SER A 64 17.97 -2.16 -12.24
N GLU A 65 17.55 -0.91 -11.99
CA GLU A 65 17.10 -0.47 -10.66
C GLU A 65 15.80 -1.15 -10.26
N LEU A 66 14.86 -1.30 -11.20
CA LEU A 66 13.64 -2.06 -10.97
C LEU A 66 13.95 -3.52 -10.60
N LYS A 67 14.92 -4.16 -11.28
CA LYS A 67 15.35 -5.52 -10.90
C LYS A 67 15.92 -5.58 -9.48
N ARG A 68 16.60 -4.54 -9.00
CA ARG A 68 17.05 -4.46 -7.60
C ARG A 68 15.87 -4.30 -6.64
N TYR A 69 14.88 -3.49 -6.97
CA TYR A 69 13.61 -3.40 -6.22
C TYR A 69 12.95 -4.78 -6.07
N PHE A 70 12.76 -5.49 -7.18
CA PHE A 70 12.14 -6.83 -7.15
C PHE A 70 13.02 -7.85 -6.42
N HIS A 71 14.34 -7.68 -6.41
CA HIS A 71 15.22 -8.52 -5.59
C HIS A 71 15.03 -8.26 -4.10
N HIS A 72 15.08 -6.99 -3.69
CA HIS A 72 14.93 -6.57 -2.29
C HIS A 72 13.62 -7.10 -1.70
N PHE A 73 12.50 -6.99 -2.43
CA PHE A 73 11.22 -7.51 -1.98
C PHE A 73 11.00 -9.01 -2.23
N GLY A 74 12.02 -9.76 -2.63
CA GLY A 74 12.00 -11.24 -2.66
C GLY A 74 11.43 -11.89 -3.93
N TYR A 75 11.17 -11.11 -4.98
CA TYR A 75 10.61 -11.61 -6.26
C TYR A 75 11.66 -12.08 -7.26
N LEU A 76 12.88 -11.57 -7.16
CA LEU A 76 14.04 -11.99 -7.95
C LEU A 76 15.16 -12.55 -7.04
N PRO A 77 15.78 -13.69 -7.36
CA PRO A 77 16.91 -14.22 -6.59
C PRO A 77 18.22 -13.43 -6.85
N SER A 78 19.13 -13.39 -5.87
CA SER A 78 20.39 -12.64 -5.98
C SER A 78 21.28 -13.07 -7.16
N GLN A 79 21.14 -14.31 -7.63
CA GLN A 79 21.86 -14.81 -8.81
C GLN A 79 21.52 -14.02 -10.08
N ASP A 80 20.30 -13.49 -10.16
CA ASP A 80 19.83 -12.73 -11.30
C ASP A 80 20.40 -11.30 -11.34
N LEU A 81 20.97 -10.81 -10.24
CA LEU A 81 21.61 -9.50 -10.17
C LEU A 81 23.07 -9.49 -10.65
N LYS A 82 23.73 -10.66 -10.78
CA LYS A 82 25.15 -10.73 -11.18
C LYS A 82 25.41 -10.20 -12.59
N ASN A 83 24.43 -10.35 -13.49
CA ASN A 83 24.46 -9.85 -14.86
C ASN A 83 23.23 -8.97 -15.12
N ILE A 84 23.05 -7.94 -14.29
CA ILE A 84 21.91 -7.05 -14.39
C ILE A 84 21.98 -6.24 -15.69
N THR A 85 20.88 -6.20 -16.41
CA THR A 85 20.73 -5.46 -17.67
C THR A 85 19.46 -4.63 -17.61
N ASP A 86 19.39 -3.62 -18.49
CA ASP A 86 18.20 -2.78 -18.64
C ASP A 86 17.12 -3.39 -19.57
N ILE A 87 17.21 -4.69 -19.84
CA ILE A 87 16.22 -5.44 -20.64
C ILE A 87 15.19 -6.07 -19.71
N LEU A 88 13.90 -5.91 -20.00
CA LEU A 88 12.83 -6.69 -19.37
C LEU A 88 12.89 -8.12 -19.91
N ASP A 89 13.55 -9.01 -19.16
CA ASP A 89 13.73 -10.42 -19.53
C ASP A 89 12.60 -11.30 -18.97
N ALA A 90 12.58 -12.58 -19.35
CA ALA A 90 11.57 -13.53 -18.90
C ALA A 90 11.52 -13.70 -17.37
N ARG A 91 12.64 -13.42 -16.68
CA ARG A 91 12.72 -13.54 -15.22
C ARG A 91 12.02 -12.36 -14.56
N LEU A 92 12.28 -11.13 -15.04
CA LEU A 92 11.56 -9.96 -14.55
C LEU A 92 10.06 -10.02 -14.88
N GLU A 93 9.67 -10.49 -16.07
CA GLU A 93 8.26 -10.76 -16.42
C GLU A 93 7.61 -11.72 -15.40
N THR A 94 8.29 -12.81 -15.05
CA THR A 94 7.81 -13.76 -14.03
C THR A 94 7.71 -13.10 -12.65
N ALA A 95 8.65 -12.24 -12.29
CA ALA A 95 8.64 -11.50 -11.03
C ALA A 95 7.48 -10.50 -10.97
N ILE A 96 7.17 -9.80 -12.07
CA ILE A 96 6.01 -8.91 -12.20
C ILE A 96 4.71 -9.68 -11.99
N VAL A 97 4.55 -10.84 -12.64
CA VAL A 97 3.37 -11.71 -12.45
C VAL A 97 3.20 -12.11 -10.99
N ARG A 98 4.29 -12.46 -10.29
CA ARG A 98 4.24 -12.82 -8.86
C ARG A 98 3.88 -11.63 -7.98
N TYR A 99 4.42 -10.47 -8.28
CA TYR A 99 4.13 -9.22 -7.58
C TYR A 99 2.66 -8.83 -7.72
N GLN A 100 2.15 -8.84 -8.94
CA GLN A 100 0.73 -8.60 -9.22
C GLN A 100 -0.17 -9.55 -8.44
N ALA A 101 0.13 -10.86 -8.49
CA ALA A 101 -0.63 -11.86 -7.76
C ALA A 101 -0.55 -11.67 -6.23
N LYS A 102 0.62 -11.32 -5.68
CA LYS A 102 0.84 -11.12 -4.25
C LYS A 102 0.10 -9.90 -3.71
N LEU A 103 0.03 -8.83 -4.49
CA LEU A 103 -0.61 -7.57 -4.10
C LEU A 103 -2.06 -7.44 -4.58
N GLY A 104 -2.66 -8.51 -5.13
CA GLY A 104 -4.06 -8.51 -5.55
C GLY A 104 -4.35 -7.67 -6.80
N LEU A 105 -3.33 -7.36 -7.61
CA LEU A 105 -3.48 -6.64 -8.88
C LEU A 105 -3.95 -7.58 -9.99
N GLN A 106 -4.38 -6.99 -11.11
CA GLN A 106 -4.62 -7.75 -12.34
C GLN A 106 -3.31 -8.36 -12.84
N ILE A 107 -3.33 -9.65 -13.13
CA ILE A 107 -2.14 -10.39 -13.55
C ILE A 107 -1.97 -10.24 -15.06
N THR A 108 -1.23 -9.22 -15.47
CA THR A 108 -0.94 -8.91 -16.89
C THR A 108 0.47 -9.37 -17.31
N GLY A 109 1.41 -9.43 -16.35
CA GLY A 109 2.84 -9.63 -16.63
C GLY A 109 3.54 -8.42 -17.25
N GLU A 110 2.84 -7.29 -17.36
CA GLU A 110 3.34 -6.03 -17.93
C GLU A 110 3.50 -4.97 -16.85
N LEU A 111 4.36 -3.98 -17.10
CA LEU A 111 4.46 -2.77 -16.26
C LEU A 111 3.35 -1.78 -16.64
N ASP A 112 2.10 -2.21 -16.46
CA ASP A 112 0.92 -1.39 -16.66
C ASP A 112 0.77 -0.29 -15.58
N PHE A 113 -0.23 0.57 -15.76
CA PHE A 113 -0.44 1.73 -14.89
C PHE A 113 -0.62 1.33 -13.41
N ASP A 114 -1.49 0.35 -13.14
CA ASP A 114 -1.78 -0.09 -11.77
C ASP A 114 -0.55 -0.72 -11.11
N THR A 115 0.20 -1.53 -11.86
CA THR A 115 1.44 -2.17 -11.39
C THR A 115 2.50 -1.14 -11.06
N LEU A 116 2.75 -0.15 -11.92
CA LEU A 116 3.74 0.89 -11.65
C LEU A 116 3.31 1.83 -10.53
N ASN A 117 2.03 2.18 -10.47
CA ASN A 117 1.51 2.99 -9.38
C ASN A 117 1.71 2.28 -8.02
N GLN A 118 1.54 0.96 -7.99
CA GLN A 118 1.78 0.14 -6.80
C GLN A 118 3.29 -0.02 -6.50
N ILE A 119 4.15 -0.15 -7.50
CA ILE A 119 5.62 -0.22 -7.31
C ILE A 119 6.17 1.08 -6.73
N MET A 120 5.67 2.22 -7.22
CA MET A 120 6.10 3.56 -6.78
C MET A 120 5.42 4.01 -5.48
N ALA A 121 4.44 3.25 -4.97
CA ALA A 121 3.80 3.56 -3.70
C ALA A 121 4.79 3.31 -2.54
N PRO A 122 4.87 4.22 -1.55
CA PRO A 122 5.67 3.99 -0.34
C PRO A 122 5.20 2.72 0.38
N ARG A 123 6.13 2.00 0.99
CA ARG A 123 5.87 0.68 1.57
C ARG A 123 6.82 0.30 2.69
N CYS A 124 6.46 -0.75 3.42
CA CYS A 124 7.36 -1.48 4.30
C CYS A 124 8.51 -2.12 3.52
N GLY A 125 9.70 -2.10 4.12
CA GLY A 125 10.96 -2.69 3.62
C GLY A 125 11.09 -4.20 3.83
N VAL A 126 10.17 -4.82 4.58
CA VAL A 126 10.18 -6.28 4.78
C VAL A 126 9.88 -6.99 3.44
N PRO A 127 10.64 -8.04 3.06
CA PRO A 127 10.36 -8.77 1.83
C PRO A 127 8.97 -9.41 1.81
N ASP A 128 8.32 -9.40 0.64
CA ASP A 128 7.05 -10.08 0.46
C ASP A 128 7.31 -11.59 0.39
N ASP A 129 6.88 -12.37 1.38
CA ASP A 129 7.04 -13.83 1.36
C ASP A 129 6.52 -14.42 0.04
N THR A 130 7.46 -14.85 -0.82
CA THR A 130 7.20 -15.39 -2.17
C THR A 130 7.17 -16.90 -2.21
N MET A 131 7.31 -17.59 -1.06
CA MET A 131 7.23 -19.05 -1.04
C MET A 131 5.77 -19.49 -1.25
N PHE A 132 5.51 -20.03 -2.43
CA PHE A 132 4.26 -20.70 -2.79
C PHE A 132 4.03 -21.93 -1.90
N HIS A 133 3.49 -21.72 -0.70
CA HIS A 133 2.86 -22.81 0.04
C HIS A 133 1.51 -23.12 -0.61
N LYS A 134 1.38 -24.38 -1.04
CA LYS A 134 0.27 -24.96 -1.81
C LYS A 134 -1.11 -24.50 -1.31
N LEU A 135 -2.02 -24.33 -2.29
CA LEU A 135 -3.47 -24.23 -2.16
C LEU A 135 -3.98 -24.93 -0.89
N HIS A 136 -4.54 -24.15 0.04
CA HIS A 136 -5.70 -24.47 0.90
C HIS A 136 -5.74 -23.50 2.10
N ALA A 137 -5.93 -22.20 1.85
CA ALA A 137 -6.54 -21.30 2.83
C ALA A 137 -7.03 -20.04 2.11
N SER A 138 -8.32 -19.72 2.29
CA SER A 138 -8.97 -18.46 1.93
C SER A 138 -8.53 -17.29 2.83
N ARG A 139 -7.28 -17.31 3.30
CA ARG A 139 -6.74 -16.41 4.33
C ARG A 139 -5.66 -15.55 3.69
N HIS A 140 -5.76 -14.22 3.84
CA HIS A 140 -4.87 -13.27 3.20
C HIS A 140 -3.61 -13.03 4.04
N TYR A 141 -3.72 -13.16 5.37
CA TYR A 141 -2.62 -13.02 6.30
C TYR A 141 -1.51 -14.04 6.07
N LYS A 142 -0.28 -13.64 6.38
CA LYS A 142 0.95 -14.44 6.24
C LYS A 142 1.80 -14.36 7.50
N TYR A 143 2.87 -15.14 7.53
CA TYR A 143 3.87 -15.16 8.59
C TYR A 143 5.26 -15.14 7.97
N PHE A 144 6.27 -14.72 8.72
CA PHE A 144 7.65 -15.01 8.36
C PHE A 144 7.88 -16.52 8.24
N PRO A 145 8.89 -16.95 7.43
CA PRO A 145 9.33 -18.35 7.41
C PRO A 145 9.53 -18.88 8.82
N GLU A 146 9.14 -20.15 9.05
CA GLU A 146 9.17 -20.81 10.38
C GLU A 146 8.15 -20.30 11.40
N LYS A 147 7.33 -19.29 11.06
CA LYS A 147 6.26 -18.72 11.92
C LYS A 147 6.78 -18.33 13.32
N PRO A 148 7.83 -17.49 13.40
CA PRO A 148 8.40 -17.05 14.66
C PRO A 148 7.36 -16.32 15.52
N ARG A 149 7.47 -16.53 16.83
CA ARG A 149 6.64 -15.85 17.84
C ARG A 149 7.42 -15.68 19.13
N TRP A 150 7.05 -14.69 19.93
CA TRP A 150 7.50 -14.55 21.31
C TRP A 150 7.09 -15.78 22.14
N SER A 151 8.08 -16.57 22.57
CA SER A 151 7.86 -17.88 23.18
C SER A 151 7.81 -17.78 24.70
N ARG A 152 6.75 -17.12 25.21
CA ARG A 152 6.45 -16.98 26.65
C ARG A 152 5.10 -17.59 27.00
N SER A 153 4.89 -17.86 28.29
CA SER A 153 3.57 -18.25 28.82
C SER A 153 2.56 -17.11 28.64
N ILE A 154 1.33 -17.47 28.28
CA ILE A 154 0.24 -16.52 28.05
C ILE A 154 -0.64 -16.44 29.32
N PRO A 155 -1.08 -15.24 29.76
CA PRO A 155 -0.80 -13.93 29.19
C PRO A 155 0.65 -13.50 29.39
N MET A 156 1.22 -12.78 28.42
CA MET A 156 2.61 -12.30 28.49
C MET A 156 2.68 -10.77 28.46
N THR A 157 3.77 -10.25 29.02
CA THR A 157 4.16 -8.84 28.90
C THR A 157 5.41 -8.76 28.03
N LEU A 158 5.37 -7.89 27.02
CA LEU A 158 6.52 -7.51 26.20
C LEU A 158 6.87 -6.04 26.49
N THR A 159 8.16 -5.74 26.51
CA THR A 159 8.67 -4.39 26.78
C THR A 159 9.13 -3.71 25.51
N TYR A 160 8.93 -2.40 25.39
CA TYR A 160 9.47 -1.63 24.27
C TYR A 160 10.18 -0.36 24.74
N SER A 161 11.16 0.09 23.97
CA SER A 161 11.94 1.29 24.29
C SER A 161 12.42 2.01 23.03
N PHE A 162 12.66 3.31 23.16
CA PHE A 162 13.12 4.17 22.06
C PHE A 162 14.61 4.45 22.20
N SER A 163 15.33 4.42 21.06
CA SER A 163 16.73 4.82 21.01
C SER A 163 16.88 6.27 21.46
N LYS A 164 17.96 6.56 22.19
CA LYS A 164 18.33 7.93 22.56
C LYS A 164 19.19 8.61 21.50
N GLU A 165 19.88 7.84 20.67
CA GLU A 165 20.74 8.36 19.61
C GLU A 165 20.03 8.50 18.26
N ASN A 166 19.04 7.63 17.98
CA ASN A 166 18.39 7.52 16.67
C ASN A 166 16.95 8.04 16.77
N LEU A 167 16.81 9.36 16.87
CA LEU A 167 15.55 10.10 16.93
C LEU A 167 15.49 11.16 15.81
N ILE A 168 14.31 11.70 15.58
CA ILE A 168 14.05 12.81 14.66
C ILE A 168 13.68 14.08 15.43
N ASP A 169 14.02 15.23 14.87
CA ASP A 169 13.69 16.55 15.46
C ASP A 169 12.34 17.10 14.99
N SER A 170 11.75 16.52 13.93
CA SER A 170 10.50 16.99 13.34
C SER A 170 9.26 16.72 14.20
N LEU A 171 9.35 15.76 15.14
CA LEU A 171 8.29 15.41 16.07
C LEU A 171 8.82 15.37 17.50
N SER A 172 7.99 15.74 18.47
CA SER A 172 8.40 15.62 19.87
C SER A 172 8.41 14.15 20.30
N LEU A 173 9.36 13.78 21.17
CA LEU A 173 9.40 12.41 21.73
C LEU A 173 8.09 12.05 22.45
N SER A 174 7.39 13.03 23.02
CA SER A 174 6.09 12.80 23.65
C SER A 174 5.03 12.36 22.63
N ASP A 175 4.99 13.01 21.47
CA ASP A 175 4.03 12.66 20.41
C ASP A 175 4.34 11.28 19.83
N ILE A 176 5.62 10.98 19.59
CA ILE A 176 6.08 9.66 19.15
C ILE A 176 5.65 8.59 20.16
N LYS A 177 5.96 8.78 21.46
CA LYS A 177 5.57 7.83 22.51
C LYS A 177 4.05 7.62 22.57
N GLN A 178 3.26 8.69 22.40
CA GLN A 178 1.80 8.59 22.44
C GLN A 178 1.26 7.79 21.25
N VAL A 179 1.79 8.02 20.04
CA VAL A 179 1.45 7.25 18.83
C VAL A 179 1.75 5.76 19.03
N PHE A 180 2.95 5.43 19.48
CA PHE A 180 3.34 4.03 19.68
C PHE A 180 2.54 3.35 20.78
N LYS A 181 2.21 4.07 21.86
CA LYS A 181 1.31 3.55 22.89
C LYS A 181 -0.04 3.14 22.29
N ARG A 182 -0.65 3.97 21.45
CA ARG A 182 -1.91 3.63 20.76
C ARG A 182 -1.75 2.45 19.81
N ALA A 183 -0.65 2.42 19.05
CA ALA A 183 -0.36 1.33 18.12
C ALA A 183 -0.20 -0.03 18.83
N PHE A 184 0.52 -0.08 19.96
CA PHE A 184 0.62 -1.28 20.80
C PHE A 184 -0.72 -1.65 21.45
N GLU A 185 -1.50 -0.67 21.91
CA GLU A 185 -2.83 -0.91 22.48
C GLU A 185 -3.79 -1.56 21.47
N LYS A 186 -3.73 -1.19 20.19
CA LYS A 186 -4.53 -1.82 19.13
C LYS A 186 -4.27 -3.33 19.07
N TRP A 187 -3.01 -3.75 18.99
CA TRP A 187 -2.66 -5.18 19.02
C TRP A 187 -3.01 -5.83 20.36
N GLY A 188 -2.65 -5.22 21.48
CA GLY A 188 -2.93 -5.77 22.83
C GLY A 188 -4.42 -5.93 23.13
N SER A 189 -5.30 -5.20 22.43
CA SER A 189 -6.75 -5.35 22.57
C SER A 189 -7.29 -6.66 22.00
N VAL A 190 -6.59 -7.30 21.05
CA VAL A 190 -7.08 -8.49 20.33
C VAL A 190 -6.36 -9.79 20.69
N ILE A 191 -5.19 -9.71 21.35
CA ILE A 191 -4.42 -10.86 21.84
C ILE A 191 -4.11 -10.75 23.34
N PRO A 192 -3.80 -11.86 24.04
CA PRO A 192 -3.43 -11.86 25.46
C PRO A 192 -1.95 -11.45 25.68
N VAL A 193 -1.55 -10.32 25.08
CA VAL A 193 -0.22 -9.73 25.20
C VAL A 193 -0.36 -8.28 25.66
N SER A 194 0.36 -7.91 26.72
CA SER A 194 0.48 -6.52 27.16
C SER A 194 1.82 -5.93 26.74
N PHE A 195 1.83 -4.65 26.42
CA PHE A 195 3.01 -3.91 26.01
C PHE A 195 3.31 -2.82 27.02
N VAL A 196 4.55 -2.75 27.49
CA VAL A 196 4.96 -1.79 28.52
C VAL A 196 6.22 -1.05 28.06
N GLU A 197 6.15 0.27 28.03
CA GLU A 197 7.31 1.10 27.77
C GLU A 197 8.33 0.99 28.92
N THR A 198 9.62 0.90 28.58
CA THR A 198 10.72 0.91 29.55
C THR A 198 11.82 1.89 29.12
N ASP A 199 12.50 2.50 30.09
CA ASP A 199 13.70 3.31 29.85
C ASP A 199 14.95 2.47 29.63
N ASP A 200 14.88 1.15 29.89
CA ASP A 200 15.97 0.21 29.69
C ASP A 200 16.01 -0.29 28.24
N TYR A 201 16.58 0.56 27.36
CA TYR A 201 16.68 0.25 25.94
C TYR A 201 17.46 -1.04 25.64
N VAL A 202 18.47 -1.37 26.44
CA VAL A 202 19.34 -2.52 26.19
C VAL A 202 18.57 -3.83 26.38
N PHE A 203 17.76 -3.91 27.44
CA PHE A 203 17.02 -5.12 27.80
C PHE A 203 15.56 -5.14 27.31
N ALA A 204 15.07 -4.07 26.67
CA ALA A 204 13.75 -4.05 26.06
C ALA A 204 13.60 -5.17 25.01
N ASP A 205 12.45 -5.83 25.01
CA ASP A 205 12.10 -6.86 24.02
C ASP A 205 12.05 -6.23 22.62
N MET A 206 11.48 -5.03 22.50
CA MET A 206 11.34 -4.28 21.25
C MET A 206 12.10 -2.96 21.32
N LYS A 207 12.91 -2.68 20.31
CA LYS A 207 13.81 -1.53 20.23
C LYS A 207 13.48 -0.71 19.00
N ILE A 208 13.05 0.53 19.22
CA ILE A 208 12.53 1.44 18.19
C ILE A 208 13.53 2.56 17.95
N GLY A 209 13.83 2.86 16.69
CA GLY A 209 14.69 3.99 16.33
C GLY A 209 14.48 4.49 14.90
N PHE A 210 14.88 5.73 14.66
CA PHE A 210 14.82 6.39 13.37
C PHE A 210 16.22 6.46 12.75
N TYR A 211 16.42 5.84 11.60
CA TYR A 211 17.72 5.69 10.95
C TYR A 211 17.70 6.28 9.54
N SER A 212 18.86 6.54 8.94
CA SER A 212 18.96 7.00 7.55
C SER A 212 20.00 6.19 6.80
N GLY A 213 19.73 5.86 5.54
CA GLY A 213 20.69 5.17 4.68
C GLY A 213 21.14 3.83 5.28
N ASP A 214 22.41 3.49 5.08
CA ASP A 214 23.03 2.34 5.74
C ASP A 214 23.17 2.59 7.25
N HIS A 215 22.52 1.71 8.03
CA HIS A 215 22.50 1.73 9.47
C HIS A 215 22.91 0.38 10.09
N GLY A 216 23.67 -0.43 9.34
CA GLY A 216 24.42 -1.57 9.87
C GLY A 216 23.65 -2.86 10.05
N ASP A 217 22.41 -2.96 9.55
CA ASP A 217 21.62 -4.19 9.56
C ASP A 217 21.50 -4.88 8.19
N GLY A 218 22.06 -4.28 7.14
CA GLY A 218 22.06 -4.80 5.78
C GLY A 218 20.85 -4.37 4.93
N GLU A 219 19.90 -3.63 5.51
CA GLU A 219 18.70 -3.13 4.84
C GLU A 219 18.71 -1.59 4.85
N PRO A 220 19.56 -0.93 4.04
CA PRO A 220 19.69 0.52 4.07
C PRO A 220 18.39 1.22 3.62
N PHE A 221 18.02 2.29 4.31
CA PHE A 221 16.91 3.15 3.89
C PHE A 221 17.25 3.99 2.66
N ASP A 222 16.23 4.36 1.89
CA ASP A 222 16.36 4.91 0.54
C ASP A 222 15.98 6.39 0.40
N GLY A 223 15.47 7.03 1.46
CA GLY A 223 15.29 8.48 1.52
C GLY A 223 13.84 8.90 1.69
N VAL A 224 13.39 9.88 0.90
CA VAL A 224 12.02 10.37 1.04
C VAL A 224 11.09 9.51 0.19
N LEU A 225 10.10 8.91 0.83
CA LEU A 225 9.27 7.84 0.29
C LEU A 225 10.11 6.63 -0.15
N GLY A 226 9.44 5.61 -0.67
CA GLY A 226 10.08 4.33 -0.97
C GLY A 226 9.90 3.38 0.21
N VAL A 227 10.99 3.07 0.92
CA VAL A 227 10.96 2.25 2.14
C VAL A 227 10.74 3.12 3.37
N LEU A 228 9.54 3.03 3.95
CA LEU A 228 9.14 3.83 5.11
C LEU A 228 9.77 3.36 6.43
N ALA A 229 9.84 2.05 6.60
CA ALA A 229 10.26 1.37 7.82
C ALA A 229 10.51 -0.12 7.54
N HIS A 230 11.17 -0.79 8.48
CA HIS A 230 11.20 -2.25 8.55
C HIS A 230 11.36 -2.75 9.99
N SER A 231 10.85 -3.95 10.21
CA SER A 231 10.96 -4.65 11.49
C SER A 231 11.41 -6.09 11.30
N PHE A 232 12.04 -6.62 12.34
CA PHE A 232 12.54 -7.98 12.34
C PHE A 232 11.59 -8.88 13.16
N SER A 233 11.32 -10.06 12.62
CA SER A 233 10.46 -11.05 13.27
C SER A 233 10.92 -11.39 14.70
N PRO A 234 10.02 -11.90 15.56
CA PRO A 234 10.39 -12.39 16.88
C PRO A 234 11.57 -13.39 16.84
N GLU A 235 12.46 -13.41 17.82
CA GLU A 235 12.54 -12.54 19.02
C GLU A 235 13.53 -11.38 18.83
N SER A 236 13.83 -10.97 17.59
CA SER A 236 14.81 -9.89 17.34
C SER A 236 14.38 -8.56 17.94
N GLY A 237 13.10 -8.19 17.80
CA GLY A 237 12.54 -6.98 18.38
C GLY A 237 13.00 -5.65 17.78
N ARG A 238 13.78 -5.66 16.70
CA ARG A 238 14.28 -4.42 16.06
C ARG A 238 13.18 -3.83 15.18
N PHE A 239 12.92 -2.54 15.36
CA PHE A 239 11.96 -1.74 14.58
C PHE A 239 12.65 -0.43 14.19
N HIS A 240 12.96 -0.30 12.91
CA HIS A 240 13.62 0.86 12.33
C HIS A 240 12.64 1.64 11.45
N LEU A 241 12.65 2.97 11.56
CA LEU A 241 11.92 3.89 10.70
C LEU A 241 12.89 4.74 9.90
N ASP A 242 12.57 5.10 8.66
CA ASP A 242 13.41 6.03 7.91
C ASP A 242 13.24 7.46 8.46
N ALA A 243 14.34 8.01 8.99
CA ALA A 243 14.43 9.36 9.51
C ALA A 243 14.34 10.44 8.41
N LYS A 244 14.38 10.08 7.13
CA LYS A 244 14.19 11.00 6.00
C LYS A 244 12.73 11.27 5.67
N GLU A 245 11.81 10.47 6.18
CA GLU A 245 10.40 10.65 5.89
C GLU A 245 9.82 11.89 6.57
N THR A 246 8.82 12.47 5.92
CA THR A 246 8.00 13.53 6.52
C THR A 246 6.94 12.91 7.41
N TRP A 247 7.34 12.49 8.61
CA TRP A 247 6.44 11.88 9.59
C TRP A 247 5.39 12.86 10.12
N ALA A 248 4.13 12.43 10.12
CA ALA A 248 3.02 13.17 10.69
C ALA A 248 2.31 12.33 11.77
N VAL A 249 1.93 13.00 12.85
CA VAL A 249 1.02 12.46 13.88
C VAL A 249 -0.36 13.11 13.83
N ASP A 250 -0.45 14.26 13.13
CA ASP A 250 -1.67 14.99 12.86
C ASP A 250 -1.53 15.65 11.49
N PHE A 251 -2.39 15.21 10.59
CA PHE A 251 -2.50 15.71 9.23
C PHE A 251 -3.11 17.11 9.14
N ASP A 252 -3.71 17.60 10.22
CA ASP A 252 -4.12 18.98 10.34
C ASP A 252 -2.99 19.94 10.68
N VAL A 253 -1.88 19.43 11.22
CA VAL A 253 -0.68 20.20 11.54
C VAL A 253 0.36 20.07 10.42
N GLU A 254 0.69 18.85 10.02
CA GLU A 254 1.62 18.61 8.91
C GLU A 254 0.86 18.59 7.57
N LYS A 255 1.16 19.54 6.68
CA LYS A 255 0.42 19.78 5.43
C LYS A 255 1.15 19.30 4.17
N SER A 256 2.36 18.75 4.30
CA SER A 256 3.11 18.20 3.17
C SER A 256 2.31 17.11 2.46
N ASN A 257 2.25 17.19 1.13
CA ASN A 257 1.56 16.18 0.30
C ASN A 257 2.21 14.80 0.35
N VAL A 258 3.45 14.72 0.83
CA VAL A 258 4.19 13.47 1.02
C VAL A 258 4.28 13.04 2.48
N ALA A 259 3.53 13.67 3.37
CA ALA A 259 3.56 13.28 4.76
C ALA A 259 3.02 11.85 4.95
N VAL A 260 3.69 11.10 5.83
CA VAL A 260 3.38 9.71 6.15
C VAL A 260 2.85 9.64 7.57
N ASP A 261 1.71 8.98 7.76
CA ASP A 261 1.11 8.81 9.08
C ASP A 261 1.95 7.83 9.92
N LEU A 262 2.56 8.33 10.99
CA LEU A 262 3.45 7.56 11.85
C LEU A 262 2.72 6.42 12.56
N GLU A 263 1.45 6.62 12.93
CA GLU A 263 0.68 5.59 13.64
C GLU A 263 0.36 4.41 12.72
N SER A 264 0.01 4.67 11.46
CA SER A 264 -0.27 3.64 10.46
C SER A 264 0.95 2.75 10.22
N VAL A 265 2.13 3.35 10.05
CA VAL A 265 3.38 2.59 9.93
C VAL A 265 3.68 1.84 11.22
N ALA A 266 3.52 2.47 12.39
CA ALA A 266 3.74 1.79 13.67
C ALA A 266 2.84 0.57 13.88
N VAL A 267 1.54 0.66 13.57
CA VAL A 267 0.63 -0.48 13.69
C VAL A 267 1.06 -1.62 12.75
N HIS A 268 1.45 -1.31 11.51
CA HIS A 268 1.95 -2.30 10.54
C HIS A 268 3.20 -3.03 11.06
N GLU A 269 4.22 -2.26 11.42
CA GLU A 269 5.52 -2.78 11.85
C GLU A 269 5.44 -3.58 13.16
N ILE A 270 4.54 -3.21 14.07
CA ILE A 270 4.26 -4.02 15.27
C ILE A 270 3.68 -5.39 14.89
N GLY A 271 2.90 -5.50 13.80
CA GLY A 271 2.45 -6.80 13.30
C GLY A 271 3.63 -7.70 12.92
N HIS A 272 4.68 -7.16 12.30
CA HIS A 272 5.92 -7.89 12.03
C HIS A 272 6.66 -8.28 13.31
N LEU A 273 6.73 -7.37 14.29
CA LEU A 273 7.27 -7.67 15.63
C LEU A 273 6.47 -8.73 16.38
N LEU A 274 5.25 -9.07 15.93
CA LEU A 274 4.42 -10.16 16.43
C LEU A 274 4.47 -11.41 15.54
N GLY A 275 5.27 -11.39 14.46
CA GLY A 275 5.50 -12.53 13.58
C GLY A 275 4.59 -12.62 12.36
N LEU A 276 3.74 -11.61 12.12
CA LEU A 276 2.96 -11.53 10.89
C LEU A 276 3.85 -11.15 9.71
N GLY A 277 3.53 -11.67 8.53
CA GLY A 277 4.06 -11.22 7.25
C GLY A 277 3.00 -10.42 6.49
N HIS A 278 3.38 -9.86 5.34
CA HIS A 278 2.47 -9.05 4.53
C HIS A 278 1.22 -9.81 4.07
N SER A 279 0.06 -9.20 4.29
CA SER A 279 -1.23 -9.62 3.74
C SER A 279 -1.33 -9.27 2.25
N SER A 280 -2.20 -9.99 1.52
CA SER A 280 -2.59 -9.63 0.16
C SER A 280 -3.92 -8.87 0.08
N ASP A 281 -4.54 -8.56 1.23
CA ASP A 281 -5.73 -7.73 1.31
C ASP A 281 -5.32 -6.25 1.47
N GLU A 282 -5.62 -5.39 0.49
CA GLU A 282 -5.27 -3.95 0.50
C GLU A 282 -5.80 -3.23 1.75
N LYS A 283 -6.90 -3.73 2.33
CA LYS A 283 -7.55 -3.12 3.49
C LYS A 283 -6.93 -3.55 4.82
N ALA A 284 -6.17 -4.63 4.83
CA ALA A 284 -5.47 -5.07 6.02
C ALA A 284 -4.36 -4.09 6.38
N VAL A 285 -4.14 -3.87 7.68
CA VAL A 285 -3.00 -3.08 8.15
C VAL A 285 -1.69 -3.73 7.68
N MET A 286 -1.63 -5.07 7.63
CA MET A 286 -0.47 -5.79 7.11
C MET A 286 -0.30 -5.77 5.58
N TYR A 287 -1.10 -5.00 4.82
CA TYR A 287 -0.77 -4.74 3.41
C TYR A 287 0.50 -3.88 3.32
N PRO A 288 1.46 -4.20 2.44
CA PRO A 288 2.81 -3.61 2.50
C PRO A 288 2.87 -2.11 2.20
N SER A 289 1.91 -1.57 1.43
CA SER A 289 1.95 -0.18 0.99
C SER A 289 1.02 0.73 1.78
N LEU A 290 1.48 1.97 1.95
CA LEU A 290 0.75 3.07 2.57
C LEU A 290 0.95 4.31 1.69
N LYS A 291 -0.14 4.87 1.16
CA LYS A 291 -0.06 6.07 0.33
C LYS A 291 0.24 7.28 1.25
N PRO A 292 0.95 8.30 0.74
CA PRO A 292 1.07 9.55 1.50
C PRO A 292 -0.31 10.08 1.85
N ARG A 293 -0.43 10.67 3.04
CA ARG A 293 -1.69 11.25 3.55
C ARG A 293 -2.79 10.22 3.85
N GLU A 294 -2.51 8.93 3.74
CA GLU A 294 -3.42 7.85 4.13
C GLU A 294 -3.26 7.52 5.62
N GLN A 295 -4.38 7.18 6.26
CA GLN A 295 -4.38 6.58 7.60
C GLN A 295 -4.98 5.17 7.52
N LYS A 296 -4.24 4.18 8.01
CA LYS A 296 -4.63 2.77 8.04
C LYS A 296 -4.42 2.21 9.44
N LEU A 297 -5.33 2.58 10.33
CA LEU A 297 -5.16 2.39 11.78
C LEU A 297 -5.92 1.19 12.32
N ASP A 298 -6.99 0.76 11.66
CA ASP A 298 -7.91 -0.23 12.21
C ASP A 298 -7.55 -1.64 11.73
N LEU A 299 -7.37 -2.55 12.69
CA LEU A 299 -7.06 -3.94 12.42
C LEU A 299 -8.26 -4.58 11.70
N SER A 300 -8.01 -5.08 10.49
CA SER A 300 -9.00 -5.85 9.74
C SER A 300 -9.20 -7.23 10.39
N VAL A 301 -10.28 -7.89 10.00
CA VAL A 301 -10.51 -9.30 10.36
C VAL A 301 -9.35 -10.21 9.91
N ASP A 302 -8.65 -9.89 8.82
CA ASP A 302 -7.48 -10.64 8.36
C ASP A 302 -6.30 -10.50 9.34
N ASP A 303 -6.02 -9.26 9.78
CA ASP A 303 -4.97 -8.96 10.77
C ASP A 303 -5.25 -9.66 12.11
N ILE A 304 -6.49 -9.57 12.58
CA ILE A 304 -6.94 -10.15 13.85
C ILE A 304 -6.83 -11.67 13.82
N GLN A 305 -7.35 -12.32 12.77
CA GLN A 305 -7.25 -13.77 12.63
C GLN A 305 -5.79 -14.22 12.53
N GLY A 306 -4.95 -13.47 11.81
CA GLY A 306 -3.53 -13.75 11.66
C GLY A 306 -2.81 -13.79 13.01
N VAL A 307 -2.99 -12.75 13.82
CA VAL A 307 -2.29 -12.61 15.11
C VAL A 307 -2.87 -13.54 16.18
N GLN A 308 -4.18 -13.75 16.21
CA GLN A 308 -4.82 -14.66 17.16
C GLN A 308 -4.47 -16.12 16.88
N ALA A 309 -4.14 -16.50 15.65
CA ALA A 309 -3.62 -17.83 15.36
C ALA A 309 -2.21 -18.07 15.94
N LEU A 310 -1.45 -17.01 16.30
CA LEU A 310 -0.16 -17.12 16.98
C LEU A 310 -0.27 -17.05 18.51
N TYR A 311 -1.16 -16.20 19.02
CA TYR A 311 -1.23 -15.85 20.45
C TYR A 311 -2.54 -16.21 21.14
N GLY A 312 -3.56 -16.66 20.40
CA GLY A 312 -4.93 -16.80 20.91
C GLY A 312 -5.66 -15.46 21.01
N SER A 313 -6.95 -15.51 21.33
CA SER A 313 -7.80 -14.32 21.51
C SER A 313 -7.62 -13.73 22.90
N ASN A 314 -7.63 -12.40 23.00
CA ASN A 314 -7.84 -11.72 24.27
C ASN A 314 -9.23 -12.14 24.84
N PRO A 315 -9.34 -12.56 26.11
CA PRO A 315 -10.62 -12.91 26.73
C PRO A 315 -11.67 -11.80 26.72
N ASN A 316 -11.24 -10.54 26.64
CA ASN A 316 -12.13 -9.37 26.60
C ASN A 316 -12.49 -8.94 25.17
N PHE A 317 -11.95 -9.60 24.14
CA PHE A 317 -12.21 -9.27 22.74
C PHE A 317 -13.50 -9.96 22.24
N THR A 318 -14.28 -9.25 21.42
CA THR A 318 -15.47 -9.81 20.75
C THR A 318 -15.42 -9.53 19.24
N LEU A 319 -15.33 -10.60 18.45
CA LEU A 319 -15.15 -10.52 16.98
C LEU A 319 -16.30 -9.80 16.26
N GLY A 320 -17.53 -9.86 16.80
CA GLY A 320 -18.71 -9.23 16.18
C GLY A 320 -18.55 -7.73 15.94
N SER A 321 -17.89 -7.02 16.87
CA SER A 321 -17.63 -5.57 16.74
C SER A 321 -16.68 -5.23 15.58
N SER A 322 -15.66 -6.05 15.35
CA SER A 322 -14.70 -5.85 14.25
C SER A 322 -15.30 -6.22 12.89
N LEU A 323 -16.12 -7.27 12.82
CA LEU A 323 -16.86 -7.63 11.60
C LEU A 323 -17.84 -6.52 11.16
N GLU A 324 -18.55 -5.90 12.09
CA GLU A 324 -19.45 -4.78 11.79
C GLU A 324 -18.68 -3.56 11.28
N SER A 325 -17.53 -3.26 11.88
CA SER A 325 -16.62 -2.19 11.43
C SER A 325 -16.12 -2.45 10.01
N ASP A 326 -15.59 -3.63 9.72
CA ASP A 326 -15.08 -4.00 8.40
C ASP A 326 -16.18 -3.92 7.33
N ILE A 327 -17.37 -4.43 7.62
CA ILE A 327 -18.52 -4.35 6.70
C ILE A 327 -18.88 -2.89 6.42
N SER A 328 -18.91 -2.04 7.45
CA SER A 328 -19.21 -0.60 7.30
C SER A 328 -18.16 0.10 6.43
N THR A 329 -16.88 -0.15 6.67
CA THR A 329 -15.77 0.41 5.86
C THR A 329 -15.85 -0.06 4.41
N ASN A 330 -16.18 -1.32 4.19
CA ASN A 330 -16.38 -1.88 2.84
C ASN A 330 -17.55 -1.23 2.10
N GLN A 331 -18.69 -1.06 2.77
CA GLN A 331 -19.85 -0.39 2.17
C GLN A 331 -19.58 1.08 1.86
N ALA A 332 -18.83 1.79 2.71
CA ALA A 332 -18.45 3.19 2.47
C ALA A 332 -17.54 3.32 1.22
N ALA A 333 -16.56 2.43 1.06
CA ALA A 333 -15.67 2.42 -0.11
C ALA A 333 -16.43 2.10 -1.42
N ASP A 334 -17.35 1.13 -1.38
CA ASP A 334 -18.20 0.80 -2.53
C ASP A 334 -19.14 1.95 -2.91
N LEU A 335 -19.70 2.66 -1.92
CA LEU A 335 -20.54 3.84 -2.14
C LEU A 335 -19.76 5.02 -2.75
N ILE A 336 -18.49 5.20 -2.37
CA ILE A 336 -17.61 6.21 -2.97
C ILE A 336 -17.31 5.84 -4.42
N THR A 337 -16.92 4.59 -4.69
CA THR A 337 -16.58 4.11 -6.03
C THR A 337 -17.78 4.18 -6.98
N THR A 338 -18.97 3.81 -6.50
CA THR A 338 -20.22 3.93 -7.27
C THR A 338 -20.66 5.38 -7.47
N ARG A 339 -20.45 6.28 -6.50
CA ARG A 339 -20.69 7.72 -6.69
C ARG A 339 -19.76 8.34 -7.73
N PHE A 340 -18.47 7.97 -7.72
CA PHE A 340 -17.53 8.39 -8.77
C PHE A 340 -18.01 7.90 -10.13
N SER A 341 -18.36 6.62 -10.26
CA SER A 341 -18.91 6.04 -11.50
C SER A 341 -20.19 6.75 -11.98
N GLN A 342 -21.12 7.07 -11.07
CA GLN A 342 -22.34 7.79 -11.40
C GLN A 342 -22.07 9.23 -11.85
N TRP A 343 -21.08 9.91 -11.26
CA TRP A 343 -20.66 11.25 -11.70
C TRP A 343 -20.13 11.22 -13.14
N TRP A 344 -19.31 10.22 -13.50
CA TRP A 344 -18.86 10.01 -14.89
C TRP A 344 -20.03 9.77 -15.85
N VAL A 345 -21.01 8.95 -15.45
CA VAL A 345 -22.21 8.68 -16.27
C VAL A 345 -23.06 9.95 -16.44
N THR A 346 -23.24 10.75 -15.40
CA THR A 346 -23.97 12.01 -15.49
C THR A 346 -23.25 13.07 -16.31
N LEU A 347 -21.90 13.11 -16.26
CA LEU A 347 -21.09 14.01 -17.08
C LEU A 347 -21.16 13.64 -18.57
N ILE A 348 -21.13 12.34 -18.90
CA ILE A 348 -21.30 11.83 -20.26
C ILE A 348 -22.72 12.12 -20.77
N MET A 349 -23.76 11.93 -19.94
CA MET A 349 -25.14 12.25 -20.31
C MET A 349 -25.36 13.76 -20.50
N ALA A 350 -24.73 14.61 -19.69
CA ALA A 350 -24.77 16.07 -19.84
C ALA A 350 -24.01 16.57 -21.08
N LEU A 351 -22.91 15.91 -21.45
CA LEU A 351 -22.21 16.15 -22.71
C LEU A 351 -23.05 15.70 -23.92
N MET A 352 -23.80 14.61 -23.83
CA MET A 352 -24.66 14.14 -24.93
C MET A 352 -25.92 15.01 -25.11
N LEU A 353 -26.43 15.63 -24.05
CA LEU A 353 -27.57 16.57 -24.10
C LEU A 353 -27.19 17.99 -24.54
N SER A 354 -25.90 18.33 -24.59
CA SER A 354 -25.41 19.64 -25.07
C SER A 354 -25.05 19.67 -26.56
N PHE A 355 -25.20 18.54 -27.26
CA PHE A 355 -25.03 18.42 -28.72
C PHE A 355 -26.31 17.96 -29.47
N ALA A 356 -27.49 18.06 -28.84
CA ALA A 356 -28.80 17.73 -29.43
C ALA A 356 -29.61 18.97 -29.83
#